data_AF-A0A1I6H3N2-F1
#
_entry.id   AF-A0A1I6H3N2-F1
#
_cell.length_a   1.000
_cell.length_b   1.000
_cell.length_c   1.000
_cell.angle_alpha   90.00
_cell.angle_beta   90.00
_cell.angle_gamma   90.00
#
_symmetry.space_group_name_H-M   'P 1'
#
loop_
_entity.id
_entity.type
_entity.pdbx_description
1 polymer ?
#
loop_
_entity_poly.entity_id
_entity_poly.type
_entity_poly.pdbx_seq_one_letter_code
_entity_poly.pdbx_strand_id
1 'polypeptide(L)'
;MPLKKLSPLAAGLLLAQASMMPLTASNAVANPNAPINTAASDRHFDQFKVGDQVFVGLPSTTIRDDAFIIGRITHINDDGDYQLQVMDFVEGHDYGAFCTPVPVNVTSDYGDGWELWEDTTSLRQANLEFVVPRDSVMPYRTGQYHYIERNNTWIVYGRWISDAPILAPERIERARNDAPNYGLEGMTDAFNLAIAHRMAFYENGWGRPYWPYETVPFLNGLLDEVEQILDQDAEINELFFAKPRDREVLNSSVRNVFLISALDKLVKDSYNQLYEDLSQADAQDVARLTTRLAKLGYEPRR
;
A
#
# COMPACT_ATOMS: atom_id res chain seq x y z
N MET A 1 -35.11 -26.70 -64.97
CA MET A 1 -34.07 -25.67 -65.10
C MET A 1 -33.96 -24.91 -63.79
N PRO A 2 -32.85 -25.06 -63.06
CA PRO A 2 -32.54 -24.35 -61.82
C PRO A 2 -31.72 -23.07 -62.09
N LEU A 3 -31.57 -22.22 -61.07
CA LEU A 3 -30.49 -21.24 -60.77
C LEU A 3 -31.12 -20.17 -59.86
N LYS A 4 -30.56 -19.71 -58.75
CA LYS A 4 -29.41 -20.08 -57.92
C LYS A 4 -29.57 -19.26 -56.63
N LYS A 5 -29.43 -19.88 -55.45
CA LYS A 5 -29.18 -19.16 -54.19
C LYS A 5 -27.77 -18.56 -54.26
N LEU A 6 -27.61 -17.31 -53.80
CA LEU A 6 -26.32 -16.71 -53.49
C LEU A 6 -26.28 -16.35 -52.00
N SER A 7 -25.32 -16.95 -51.30
CA SER A 7 -24.82 -16.59 -49.96
C SER A 7 -23.92 -15.35 -50.03
N PRO A 8 -23.68 -14.69 -48.89
CA PRO A 8 -22.37 -14.82 -48.20
C PRO A 8 -22.57 -14.88 -46.66
N LEU A 9 -21.83 -15.58 -45.79
CA LEU A 9 -20.46 -16.13 -45.78
C LEU A 9 -19.39 -15.17 -46.31
N ALA A 10 -19.22 -14.04 -45.61
CA ALA A 10 -18.00 -13.24 -45.57
C ALA A 10 -18.04 -12.28 -44.38
N ALA A 11 -17.62 -12.75 -43.21
CA ALA A 11 -17.11 -11.91 -42.12
C ALA A 11 -16.15 -12.77 -41.29
N GLY A 12 -15.11 -13.29 -41.96
CA GLY A 12 -14.04 -14.05 -41.35
C GLY A 12 -12.79 -13.18 -41.24
N LEU A 13 -12.16 -13.27 -40.06
CA LEU A 13 -10.73 -13.04 -39.81
C LEU A 13 -10.16 -11.66 -40.18
N LEU A 14 -10.15 -10.76 -39.20
CA LEU A 14 -9.03 -9.83 -39.03
C LEU A 14 -8.11 -10.42 -37.95
N LEU A 15 -7.16 -11.21 -38.42
CA LEU A 15 -5.99 -11.68 -37.66
C LEU A 15 -5.14 -10.46 -37.29
N ALA A 16 -5.03 -10.19 -36.00
CA ALA A 16 -3.98 -9.36 -35.46
C ALA A 16 -2.63 -10.08 -35.66
N GLN A 17 -1.83 -9.60 -36.62
CA GLN A 17 -0.40 -9.90 -36.66
C GLN A 17 0.30 -9.03 -35.62
N ALA A 18 0.42 -9.55 -34.39
CA ALA A 18 1.41 -9.09 -33.44
C ALA A 18 2.64 -9.99 -33.58
N SER A 19 3.74 -9.38 -34.00
CA SER A 19 5.05 -9.97 -34.20
C SER A 19 5.50 -10.79 -32.98
N MET A 20 5.64 -12.10 -33.16
CA MET A 20 6.38 -12.95 -32.23
C MET A 20 7.87 -12.70 -32.41
N MET A 21 8.49 -12.04 -31.42
CA MET A 21 9.93 -12.18 -31.17
C MET A 21 10.14 -13.22 -30.06
N PRO A 22 11.14 -14.11 -30.20
CA PRO A 22 11.42 -15.14 -29.21
C PRO A 22 12.12 -14.52 -27.99
N LEU A 23 11.44 -14.53 -26.84
CA LEU A 23 12.10 -14.40 -25.54
C LEU A 23 12.91 -15.67 -25.30
N THR A 24 14.23 -15.56 -25.41
CA THR A 24 15.15 -16.59 -24.98
C THR A 24 15.13 -16.65 -23.45
N ALA A 25 14.64 -17.76 -22.91
CA ALA A 25 14.74 -18.07 -21.50
C ALA A 25 16.22 -18.36 -21.16
N SER A 26 16.88 -17.43 -20.44
CA SER A 26 18.09 -17.77 -19.69
C SER A 26 17.66 -18.36 -18.34
N ASN A 27 17.84 -19.67 -18.21
CA ASN A 27 17.82 -20.36 -16.93
C ASN A 27 19.06 -19.92 -16.12
N ALA A 28 18.89 -18.94 -15.24
CA ALA A 28 19.82 -18.69 -14.15
C ALA A 28 19.17 -19.22 -12.87
N VAL A 29 19.64 -20.38 -12.43
CA VAL A 29 19.33 -20.97 -11.12
C VAL A 29 19.91 -20.03 -10.06
N ALA A 30 19.04 -19.30 -9.34
CA ALA A 30 19.45 -18.43 -8.26
C ALA A 30 19.90 -19.29 -7.05
N ASN A 31 21.17 -19.15 -6.70
CA ASN A 31 21.79 -19.75 -5.53
C ASN A 31 21.29 -19.00 -4.27
N PRO A 32 20.65 -19.66 -3.29
CA PRO A 32 20.06 -19.01 -2.12
C PRO A 32 21.08 -18.47 -1.10
N ASN A 33 22.39 -18.57 -1.37
CA ASN A 33 23.47 -18.08 -0.50
C ASN A 33 24.40 -17.06 -1.18
N ALA A 34 23.92 -16.33 -2.19
CA ALA A 34 24.67 -15.19 -2.73
C ALA A 34 24.48 -13.95 -1.82
N PRO A 35 25.57 -13.28 -1.38
CA PRO A 35 25.43 -12.01 -0.68
C PRO A 35 24.68 -11.02 -1.57
N ILE A 36 23.65 -10.38 -1.00
CA ILE A 36 22.89 -9.32 -1.64
C ILE A 36 23.87 -8.18 -1.91
N ASN A 37 24.47 -8.16 -3.09
CA ASN A 37 25.06 -6.95 -3.65
C ASN A 37 23.87 -6.05 -4.03
N THR A 38 23.33 -5.35 -3.02
CA THR A 38 22.59 -4.12 -3.25
C THR A 38 23.57 -3.20 -3.96
N ALA A 39 23.41 -3.07 -5.28
CA ALA A 39 23.95 -1.95 -6.02
C ALA A 39 23.35 -0.69 -5.37
N ALA A 40 24.09 -0.14 -4.41
CA ALA A 40 23.86 1.18 -3.91
C ALA A 40 23.83 2.08 -5.14
N SER A 41 22.65 2.63 -5.42
CA SER A 41 22.60 3.81 -6.28
C SER A 41 23.55 4.81 -5.64
N ASP A 42 24.63 5.17 -6.33
CA ASP A 42 25.47 6.32 -6.00
C ASP A 42 24.60 7.58 -6.06
N ARG A 43 23.77 7.78 -5.04
CA ARG A 43 23.24 9.07 -4.68
C ARG A 43 24.37 9.73 -3.91
N HIS A 44 25.17 10.53 -4.61
CA HIS A 44 26.02 11.51 -3.98
C HIS A 44 25.12 12.44 -3.15
N PHE A 45 24.87 12.07 -1.90
CA PHE A 45 24.48 13.03 -0.89
C PHE A 45 25.71 13.90 -0.68
N ASP A 46 25.63 15.16 -1.09
CA ASP A 46 26.60 16.16 -0.66
C ASP A 46 26.77 16.00 0.85
N GLN A 47 28.00 15.78 1.31
CA GLN A 47 28.26 15.61 2.74
C GLN A 47 27.78 16.86 3.47
N PHE A 48 26.79 16.68 4.35
CA PHE A 48 26.28 17.76 5.17
C PHE A 48 27.38 18.26 6.11
N LYS A 49 27.32 19.53 6.47
CA LYS A 49 28.29 20.21 7.32
C LYS A 49 27.67 20.57 8.66
N VAL A 50 28.53 20.74 9.67
CA VAL A 50 28.13 21.35 10.94
C VAL A 50 27.47 22.70 10.67
N GLY A 51 26.29 22.89 11.24
CA GLY A 51 25.43 24.05 11.04
C GLY A 51 24.31 23.85 10.01
N ASP A 52 24.34 22.81 9.18
CA ASP A 52 23.29 22.56 8.19
C ASP A 52 21.98 22.12 8.86
N GLN A 53 20.86 22.62 8.35
CA GLN A 53 19.53 22.15 8.72
C GLN A 53 19.14 20.96 7.84
N VAL A 54 18.72 19.87 8.48
CA VAL A 54 18.46 18.58 7.84
C VAL A 54 17.13 17.98 8.28
N PHE A 55 16.69 16.98 7.55
CA PHE A 55 15.48 16.19 7.83
C PHE A 55 15.88 14.74 8.02
N VAL A 56 15.35 14.10 9.07
CA VAL A 56 15.54 12.67 9.32
C VAL A 56 14.17 12.00 9.33
N GLY A 57 13.95 11.09 8.39
CA GLY A 57 12.70 10.35 8.30
C GLY A 57 12.73 9.08 9.14
N LEU A 58 11.65 8.81 9.87
CA LEU A 58 11.40 7.59 10.62
C LEU A 58 10.13 6.90 10.09
N PRO A 59 10.19 6.23 8.92
CA PRO A 59 9.01 5.67 8.28
C PRO A 59 8.55 4.40 9.01
N SER A 60 7.24 4.24 9.18
CA SER A 60 6.59 3.05 9.72
C SER A 60 5.89 2.26 8.61
N THR A 61 5.65 0.97 8.85
CA THR A 61 4.81 0.13 7.98
C THR A 61 3.35 0.59 8.00
N THR A 62 2.90 1.06 9.17
CA THR A 62 1.64 1.76 9.38
C THR A 62 1.91 3.26 9.30
N ILE A 63 1.71 3.86 8.12
CA ILE A 63 2.04 5.28 7.81
C ILE A 63 1.49 6.29 8.83
N ARG A 64 0.45 5.92 9.60
CA ARG A 64 -0.07 6.70 10.73
C ARG A 64 0.95 6.92 11.85
N ASP A 65 1.93 6.03 11.94
CA ASP A 65 2.99 5.99 12.93
C ASP A 65 4.33 6.42 12.31
N ASP A 66 4.33 6.97 11.09
CA ASP A 66 5.51 7.64 10.53
C ASP A 66 5.93 8.78 11.47
N ALA A 67 7.22 9.04 11.64
CA ALA A 67 7.68 10.21 12.37
C ALA A 67 8.83 10.88 11.61
N PHE A 68 9.17 12.10 12.00
CA PHE A 68 10.41 12.71 11.53
C PHE A 68 10.97 13.75 12.49
N ILE A 69 12.25 14.04 12.29
CA ILE A 69 13.01 15.06 13.01
C ILE A 69 13.45 16.13 12.00
N ILE A 70 13.25 17.40 12.36
CA ILE A 70 13.97 18.53 11.77
C ILE A 70 15.09 18.88 12.74
N GLY A 71 16.33 18.85 12.28
CA GLY A 71 17.50 19.08 13.14
C GLY A 71 18.55 19.96 12.49
N ARG A 72 19.49 20.45 13.30
CA ARG A 72 20.71 21.13 12.85
C ARG A 72 21.92 20.29 13.23
N ILE A 73 22.83 20.03 12.29
CA ILE A 73 24.05 19.28 12.59
C ILE A 73 24.93 20.09 13.54
N THR A 74 25.27 19.51 14.69
CA THR A 74 26.20 20.11 15.67
C THR A 74 27.57 19.43 15.63
N HIS A 75 27.63 18.15 15.27
CA HIS A 75 28.87 17.41 15.13
C HIS A 75 28.78 16.33 14.03
N ILE A 76 29.94 15.92 13.50
CA ILE A 76 30.09 14.79 12.59
C ILE A 76 31.06 13.84 13.27
N ASN A 77 30.59 12.63 13.59
CA ASN A 77 31.37 11.63 14.30
C ASN A 77 32.46 11.02 13.41
N ASP A 78 33.42 10.33 14.03
CA ASP A 78 34.54 9.67 13.33
C ASP A 78 34.08 8.58 12.35
N ASP A 79 32.92 7.96 12.60
CA ASP A 79 32.26 6.98 11.74
C ASP A 79 31.47 7.61 10.58
N GLY A 80 31.31 8.94 10.59
CA GLY A 80 30.61 9.72 9.57
C GLY A 80 29.13 9.97 9.87
N ASP A 81 28.62 9.50 11.01
CA ASP A 81 27.25 9.78 11.47
C ASP A 81 27.12 11.23 11.97
N TYR A 82 25.88 11.72 12.00
CA TYR A 82 25.60 13.12 12.31
C TYR A 82 25.01 13.24 13.71
N GLN A 83 25.60 14.11 14.54
CA GLN A 83 24.97 14.61 15.76
C GLN A 83 24.11 15.82 15.40
N LEU A 84 22.83 15.79 15.79
CA LEU A 84 21.81 16.77 15.46
C LEU A 84 21.23 17.39 16.71
N GLN A 85 21.22 18.72 16.80
CA GLN A 85 20.31 19.44 17.68
C GLN A 85 18.90 19.39 17.08
N VAL A 86 17.93 18.83 17.80
CA VAL A 86 16.54 18.79 17.35
C VAL A 86 15.92 20.17 17.41
N MET A 87 15.35 20.58 16.28
CA MET A 87 14.57 21.80 16.15
C MET A 87 13.07 21.50 16.22
N ASP A 88 12.66 20.35 15.68
CA ASP A 88 11.27 19.87 15.69
C ASP A 88 11.24 18.34 15.60
N PHE A 89 10.26 17.72 16.25
CA PHE A 89 9.96 16.30 16.12
C PHE A 89 8.46 16.13 16.06
N VAL A 90 7.99 15.35 15.10
CA VAL A 90 6.56 15.17 14.91
C VAL A 90 6.23 13.75 14.47
N GLU A 91 5.21 13.21 15.10
CA GLU A 91 4.66 11.87 14.86
C GLU A 91 3.44 11.94 13.92
N GLY A 92 3.20 10.84 13.21
CA GLY A 92 2.40 10.74 11.99
C GLY A 92 0.92 11.01 12.14
N HIS A 93 0.42 11.17 13.37
CA HIS A 93 -0.94 11.64 13.63
C HIS A 93 -1.09 13.17 13.54
N ASP A 94 -0.01 13.94 13.66
CA ASP A 94 -0.05 15.41 13.76
C ASP A 94 0.05 16.15 12.41
N TYR A 95 0.27 15.42 11.32
CA TYR A 95 0.31 16.00 9.96
C TYR A 95 -1.05 16.00 9.24
N GLY A 96 -2.11 15.45 9.85
CA GLY A 96 -3.44 15.35 9.22
C GLY A 96 -4.60 15.59 10.18
N ALA A 97 -5.15 16.82 10.19
CA ALA A 97 -6.49 17.28 10.65
C ALA A 97 -7.12 16.79 11.98
N PHE A 98 -6.57 15.81 12.71
CA PHE A 98 -7.19 15.25 13.91
C PHE A 98 -6.16 15.07 15.03
N CYS A 99 -6.10 16.08 15.89
CA CYS A 99 -5.27 16.11 17.10
C CYS A 99 -5.84 15.17 18.19
N THR A 100 -5.07 14.22 18.71
CA THR A 100 -5.03 13.88 20.16
C THR A 100 -3.89 12.91 20.48
N PRO A 101 -3.06 13.15 21.51
CA PRO A 101 -1.98 12.24 21.93
C PRO A 101 -2.48 11.12 22.87
N VAL A 102 -1.84 9.94 22.82
CA VAL A 102 -2.07 8.81 23.75
C VAL A 102 -0.71 8.22 24.21
N PRO A 103 -0.52 7.90 25.51
CA PRO A 103 0.80 7.64 26.10
C PRO A 103 1.24 6.17 26.00
N VAL A 104 2.56 5.93 26.06
CA VAL A 104 3.18 4.59 26.18
C VAL A 104 4.16 4.50 27.35
N ASN A 105 4.20 3.32 27.98
CA ASN A 105 4.79 3.01 29.29
C ASN A 105 6.24 2.48 29.15
N VAL A 106 7.13 2.86 30.08
CA VAL A 106 8.60 2.72 29.99
C VAL A 106 9.17 1.88 31.14
N THR A 107 10.09 0.96 30.85
CA THR A 107 11.07 0.45 31.84
C THR A 107 12.35 -0.01 31.14
N SER A 108 13.49 0.64 31.43
CA SER A 108 14.80 -0.03 31.56
C SER A 108 15.84 0.89 32.22
N ASP A 109 16.68 0.31 33.09
CA ASP A 109 17.67 0.94 33.94
C ASP A 109 19.04 1.17 33.24
N TYR A 110 19.42 2.42 32.92
CA TYR A 110 20.83 2.86 32.74
C TYR A 110 20.97 4.39 33.01
N GLY A 111 22.06 4.79 33.66
CA GLY A 111 22.20 6.09 34.36
C GLY A 111 22.65 7.33 33.56
N ASP A 112 22.24 8.49 34.10
CA ASP A 112 22.75 9.89 34.16
C ASP A 112 23.53 10.54 33.00
N GLY A 113 23.54 9.97 31.80
CA GLY A 113 23.99 10.64 30.56
C GLY A 113 22.92 10.76 29.48
N TRP A 114 21.70 10.32 29.78
CA TRP A 114 20.59 10.21 28.84
C TRP A 114 19.35 10.73 29.56
N GLU A 115 18.91 11.95 29.26
CA GLU A 115 17.54 12.35 29.62
C GLU A 115 16.59 11.56 28.72
N LEU A 116 16.28 10.33 29.16
CA LEU A 116 15.20 9.49 28.65
C LEU A 116 13.90 10.29 28.73
N TRP A 117 13.28 10.50 27.56
CA TRP A 117 11.95 10.01 27.15
C TRP A 117 10.76 10.06 28.13
N GLU A 118 10.86 10.67 29.32
CA GLU A 118 9.78 10.73 30.31
C GLU A 118 8.96 12.02 30.23
N ASP A 119 9.41 13.00 29.44
CA ASP A 119 8.67 14.23 29.20
C ASP A 119 8.31 14.39 27.71
N THR A 120 7.39 13.53 27.24
CA THR A 120 6.75 13.72 25.93
C THR A 120 5.86 14.97 25.88
N THR A 121 5.71 15.69 27.00
CA THR A 121 5.12 17.03 27.04
C THR A 121 6.11 18.14 26.70
N SER A 122 7.41 17.88 26.57
CA SER A 122 8.42 18.92 26.29
C SER A 122 9.53 18.55 25.30
N LEU A 123 9.16 18.15 24.07
CA LEU A 123 10.06 18.27 22.89
C LEU A 123 10.46 19.72 22.53
N ARG A 124 10.09 20.70 23.37
CA ARG A 124 10.52 22.10 23.35
C ARG A 124 11.71 22.36 24.28
N GLN A 125 12.38 21.35 24.81
CA GLN A 125 13.65 21.54 25.50
C GLN A 125 14.72 21.98 24.49
N ALA A 126 15.27 23.17 24.70
CA ALA A 126 16.37 23.65 23.88
C ALA A 126 17.61 22.76 24.08
N ASN A 127 18.26 22.38 22.96
CA ASN A 127 19.54 21.65 22.91
C ASN A 127 19.52 20.13 23.08
N LEU A 128 18.43 19.46 22.74
CA LEU A 128 18.43 18.00 22.70
C LEU A 128 19.22 17.51 21.47
N GLU A 129 20.29 16.75 21.69
CA GLU A 129 21.22 16.28 20.66
C GLU A 129 21.11 14.77 20.42
N PHE A 130 21.02 14.34 19.16
CA PHE A 130 20.96 12.92 18.77
C PHE A 130 21.99 12.56 17.72
N VAL A 131 22.55 11.36 17.81
CA VAL A 131 23.32 10.76 16.70
C VAL A 131 22.36 10.00 15.80
N VAL A 132 22.39 10.31 14.51
CA VAL A 132 21.62 9.61 13.48
C VAL A 132 22.54 9.05 12.40
N PRO A 133 22.22 7.88 11.83
CA PRO A 133 23.00 7.32 10.73
C PRO A 133 23.08 8.29 9.56
N ARG A 134 24.26 8.44 8.95
CA ARG A 134 24.45 9.32 7.79
C ARG A 134 23.38 9.12 6.71
N ASP A 135 23.06 7.86 6.42
CA ASP A 135 22.16 7.49 5.31
C ASP A 135 20.67 7.77 5.60
N SER A 136 20.34 8.11 6.85
CA SER A 136 18.99 8.51 7.27
C SER A 136 18.70 10.00 7.08
N VAL A 137 19.73 10.80 6.79
CA VAL A 137 19.67 12.26 6.75
C VAL A 137 19.45 12.76 5.33
N MET A 138 18.45 13.63 5.17
CA MET A 138 18.08 14.23 3.90
C MET A 138 18.18 15.77 3.97
N PRO A 139 18.36 16.45 2.83
CA PRO A 139 18.21 17.90 2.79
C PRO A 139 16.81 18.29 3.26
N TYR A 140 16.71 19.29 4.13
CA TYR A 140 15.47 19.62 4.84
C TYR A 140 14.23 19.68 3.93
N ARG A 141 14.30 20.47 2.85
CA ARG A 141 13.17 20.64 1.90
C ARG A 141 12.82 19.37 1.16
N THR A 142 13.82 18.59 0.77
CA THR A 142 13.62 17.33 0.03
C THR A 142 12.97 16.28 0.92
N GLY A 143 13.45 16.12 2.17
CA GLY A 143 12.89 15.20 3.14
C GLY A 143 11.45 15.55 3.51
N GLN A 144 11.16 16.83 3.72
CA GLN A 144 9.80 17.31 3.99
C GLN A 144 8.86 17.01 2.81
N TYR A 145 9.27 17.31 1.58
CA TYR A 145 8.48 16.99 0.39
C TYR A 145 8.20 15.48 0.28
N HIS A 146 9.22 14.65 0.49
CA HIS A 146 9.10 13.20 0.47
C HIS A 146 8.05 12.68 1.46
N TYR A 147 8.04 13.18 2.70
CA TYR A 147 7.06 12.76 3.71
C TYR A 147 5.64 13.24 3.42
N ILE A 148 5.50 14.45 2.87
CA ILE A 148 4.20 14.95 2.39
C ILE A 148 3.64 14.03 1.31
N GLU A 149 4.45 13.64 0.33
CA GLU A 149 3.98 12.78 -0.75
C GLU A 149 3.74 11.34 -0.30
N ARG A 150 4.54 10.81 0.62
CA ARG A 150 4.28 9.52 1.29
C ARG A 150 2.90 9.51 1.95
N ASN A 151 2.57 10.56 2.70
CA ASN A 151 1.25 10.71 3.32
C ASN A 151 0.13 10.91 2.28
N ASN A 152 0.36 11.69 1.23
CA ASN A 152 -0.62 11.87 0.15
C ASN A 152 -0.98 10.55 -0.53
N THR A 153 0.01 9.69 -0.79
CA THR A 153 -0.18 8.34 -1.33
C THR A 153 -1.05 7.50 -0.39
N TRP A 154 -0.76 7.55 0.92
CA TRP A 154 -1.61 6.90 1.92
C TRP A 154 -3.04 7.42 1.93
N ILE A 155 -3.23 8.74 1.89
CA ILE A 155 -4.56 9.38 1.89
C ILE A 155 -5.41 8.86 0.72
N VAL A 156 -4.82 8.62 -0.45
CA VAL A 156 -5.56 8.05 -1.59
C VAL A 156 -6.11 6.66 -1.24
N TYR A 157 -5.29 5.79 -0.64
CA TYR A 157 -5.75 4.48 -0.15
C TYR A 157 -6.77 4.62 1.00
N GLY A 158 -6.52 5.50 1.95
CA GLY A 158 -7.42 5.76 3.09
C GLY A 158 -8.79 6.29 2.67
N ARG A 159 -8.85 7.09 1.61
CA ARG A 159 -10.13 7.51 1.00
C ARG A 159 -10.86 6.34 0.35
N TRP A 160 -10.14 5.45 -0.33
CA TRP A 160 -10.72 4.25 -0.91
C TRP A 160 -11.29 3.30 0.16
N ILE A 161 -10.51 2.98 1.20
CA ILE A 161 -10.95 2.05 2.25
C ILE A 161 -12.20 2.57 3.00
N SER A 162 -12.35 3.89 3.08
CA SER A 162 -13.46 4.58 3.76
C SER A 162 -14.65 4.89 2.84
N ASP A 163 -14.67 4.36 1.62
CA ASP A 163 -15.73 4.60 0.62
C ASP A 163 -15.98 6.09 0.33
N ALA A 164 -14.93 6.90 0.36
CA ALA A 164 -15.05 8.32 0.10
C ALA A 164 -15.63 8.56 -1.31
N PRO A 165 -16.62 9.47 -1.44
CA PRO A 165 -17.21 9.75 -2.74
C PRO A 165 -16.15 10.34 -3.69
N ILE A 166 -16.31 10.02 -4.97
CA ILE A 166 -15.51 10.57 -6.08
C ILE A 166 -14.02 10.26 -5.89
N LEU A 167 -13.65 8.98 -6.06
CA LEU A 167 -12.27 8.55 -6.19
C LEU A 167 -12.08 7.85 -7.55
N ALA A 168 -11.56 8.59 -8.52
CA ALA A 168 -11.35 8.06 -9.86
C ALA A 168 -10.19 7.06 -9.91
N PRO A 169 -10.29 5.96 -10.67
CA PRO A 169 -9.22 4.97 -10.81
C PRO A 169 -7.86 5.59 -11.19
N GLU A 170 -7.86 6.62 -12.03
CA GLU A 170 -6.65 7.31 -12.49
C GLU A 170 -5.90 8.00 -11.34
N ARG A 171 -6.63 8.44 -10.30
CA ARG A 171 -6.01 8.99 -9.09
C ARG A 171 -5.35 7.90 -8.25
N ILE A 172 -5.97 6.71 -8.18
CA ILE A 172 -5.40 5.55 -7.50
C ILE A 172 -4.18 5.04 -8.27
N GLU A 173 -4.25 5.00 -9.59
CA GLU A 173 -3.15 4.60 -10.47
C GLU A 173 -1.93 5.52 -10.33
N ARG A 174 -2.14 6.85 -10.24
CA ARG A 174 -1.03 7.78 -9.97
C ARG A 174 -0.37 7.48 -8.62
N ALA A 175 -1.16 7.32 -7.57
CA ALA A 175 -0.64 6.97 -6.24
C ALA A 175 0.12 5.63 -6.25
N ARG A 176 -0.38 4.63 -6.98
CA ARG A 176 0.31 3.34 -7.19
C ARG A 176 1.67 3.53 -7.86
N ASN A 177 1.73 4.29 -8.95
CA ASN A 177 2.96 4.50 -9.71
C ASN A 177 4.00 5.32 -8.93
N ASP A 178 3.54 6.22 -8.05
CA ASP A 178 4.40 7.05 -7.23
C ASP A 178 4.85 6.36 -5.92
N ALA A 179 4.11 5.34 -5.44
CA ALA A 179 4.37 4.66 -4.18
C ALA A 179 5.83 4.17 -3.99
N PRO A 180 6.49 3.55 -5.00
CA PRO A 180 7.89 3.13 -4.87
C PRO A 180 8.86 4.29 -4.62
N ASN A 181 8.55 5.50 -5.10
CA ASN A 181 9.40 6.68 -4.90
C ASN A 181 9.39 7.16 -3.45
N TYR A 182 8.43 6.69 -2.65
CA TYR A 182 8.21 7.11 -1.27
C TYR A 182 8.34 5.97 -0.26
N GLY A 183 8.92 4.83 -0.68
CA GLY A 183 9.09 3.63 0.16
C GLY A 183 7.77 2.93 0.51
N LEU A 184 6.82 2.97 -0.42
CA LEU A 184 5.47 2.40 -0.28
C LEU A 184 5.18 1.36 -1.36
N GLU A 185 6.20 0.77 -1.97
CA GLU A 185 6.06 -0.23 -3.04
C GLU A 185 5.18 -1.41 -2.63
N GLY A 186 5.15 -1.76 -1.34
CA GLY A 186 4.26 -2.80 -0.79
C GLY A 186 2.76 -2.51 -0.96
N MET A 187 2.37 -1.26 -1.26
CA MET A 187 0.97 -0.91 -1.52
C MET A 187 0.49 -1.25 -2.95
N THR A 188 1.39 -1.66 -3.84
CA THR A 188 1.08 -1.82 -5.28
C THR A 188 -0.09 -2.76 -5.54
N ASP A 189 -0.07 -3.96 -4.94
CA ASP A 189 -1.13 -4.96 -5.10
C ASP A 189 -2.46 -4.45 -4.52
N ALA A 190 -2.39 -3.79 -3.36
CA ALA A 190 -3.56 -3.22 -2.71
C ALA A 190 -4.22 -2.11 -3.56
N PHE A 191 -3.42 -1.30 -4.27
CA PHE A 191 -3.94 -0.32 -5.23
C PHE A 191 -4.54 -0.95 -6.48
N ASN A 192 -3.97 -2.05 -6.99
CA ASN A 192 -4.57 -2.79 -8.10
C ASN A 192 -5.95 -3.32 -7.71
N LEU A 193 -6.09 -3.93 -6.52
CA LEU A 193 -7.36 -4.35 -5.97
C LEU A 193 -8.33 -3.18 -5.77
N ALA A 194 -7.84 -2.02 -5.33
CA ALA A 194 -8.66 -0.83 -5.18
C ALA A 194 -9.23 -0.34 -6.51
N ILE A 195 -8.43 -0.34 -7.58
CA ILE A 195 -8.88 -0.02 -8.94
C ILE A 195 -9.92 -1.03 -9.42
N ALA A 196 -9.64 -2.33 -9.31
CA ALA A 196 -10.56 -3.40 -9.71
C ALA A 196 -11.89 -3.30 -8.95
N HIS A 197 -11.85 -3.02 -7.65
CA HIS A 197 -13.03 -2.77 -6.82
C HIS A 197 -13.84 -1.58 -7.33
N ARG A 198 -13.21 -0.46 -7.67
CA ARG A 198 -13.92 0.69 -8.25
C ARG A 198 -14.62 0.32 -9.56
N MET A 199 -13.94 -0.44 -10.42
CA MET A 199 -14.50 -0.93 -11.68
C MET A 199 -15.68 -1.89 -11.49
N ALA A 200 -15.74 -2.60 -10.36
CA ALA A 200 -16.84 -3.52 -10.06
C ALA A 200 -18.15 -2.83 -9.62
N PHE A 201 -18.07 -1.58 -9.14
CA PHE A 201 -19.23 -0.84 -8.62
C PHE A 201 -19.67 0.35 -9.48
N TYR A 202 -18.82 0.83 -10.40
CA TYR A 202 -19.08 2.04 -11.17
C TYR A 202 -18.69 1.87 -12.63
N GLU A 203 -19.47 2.47 -13.54
CA GLU A 203 -19.10 2.62 -14.95
C GLU A 203 -17.75 3.34 -15.08
N ASN A 204 -16.77 2.70 -15.73
CA ASN A 204 -15.38 3.18 -15.82
C ASN A 204 -14.74 3.50 -14.45
N GLY A 205 -15.25 2.94 -13.36
CA GLY A 205 -14.72 3.09 -12.00
C GLY A 205 -15.04 4.42 -11.29
N TRP A 206 -15.76 5.34 -11.93
CA TRP A 206 -16.14 6.63 -11.33
C TRP A 206 -17.41 7.27 -11.89
N GLY A 207 -17.98 6.71 -12.95
CA GLY A 207 -19.22 7.16 -13.56
C GLY A 207 -20.45 6.77 -12.74
N ARG A 208 -21.54 6.42 -13.43
CA ARG A 208 -22.77 5.99 -12.77
C ARG A 208 -22.49 4.76 -11.88
N PRO A 209 -22.99 4.73 -10.63
CA PRO A 209 -22.99 3.50 -9.86
C PRO A 209 -23.86 2.44 -10.52
N TYR A 210 -23.37 1.21 -10.55
CA TYR A 210 -24.13 0.06 -11.01
C TYR A 210 -25.28 -0.24 -10.06
N TRP A 211 -26.39 -0.72 -10.61
CA TRP A 211 -27.43 -1.34 -9.81
C TRP A 211 -26.90 -2.61 -9.16
N PRO A 212 -27.47 -3.04 -8.03
CA PRO A 212 -26.92 -4.17 -7.30
C PRO A 212 -26.77 -5.47 -8.10
N TYR A 213 -27.71 -5.75 -9.00
CA TYR A 213 -27.63 -6.93 -9.87
C TYR A 213 -26.57 -6.80 -10.98
N GLU A 214 -26.20 -5.58 -11.38
CA GLU A 214 -25.19 -5.32 -12.42
C GLU A 214 -23.77 -5.59 -11.89
N THR A 215 -23.54 -5.49 -10.57
CA THR A 215 -22.20 -5.67 -9.97
C THR A 215 -21.79 -7.14 -9.87
N VAL A 216 -22.75 -8.08 -9.77
CA VAL A 216 -22.51 -9.51 -9.51
C VAL A 216 -21.45 -10.13 -10.44
N PRO A 217 -21.50 -10.00 -11.78
CA PRO A 217 -20.46 -10.56 -12.65
C PRO A 217 -19.08 -9.93 -12.41
N PHE A 218 -19.01 -8.63 -12.12
CA PHE A 218 -17.73 -7.95 -11.83
C PHE A 218 -17.16 -8.37 -10.47
N LEU A 219 -18.01 -8.56 -9.46
CA LEU A 219 -17.59 -9.07 -8.15
C LEU A 219 -17.10 -10.51 -8.24
N ASN A 220 -17.70 -11.33 -9.10
CA ASN A 220 -17.13 -12.63 -9.42
C ASN A 220 -15.73 -12.49 -10.07
N GLY A 221 -15.52 -11.58 -11.01
CA GLY A 221 -14.18 -11.30 -11.52
C GLY A 221 -13.20 -10.85 -10.43
N LEU A 222 -13.65 -9.96 -9.54
CA LEU A 222 -12.84 -9.45 -8.44
C LEU A 222 -12.44 -10.55 -7.45
N LEU A 223 -13.34 -11.48 -7.15
CA LEU A 223 -12.99 -12.63 -6.32
C LEU A 223 -12.06 -13.62 -7.03
N ASP A 224 -12.00 -13.64 -8.38
CA ASP A 224 -10.98 -14.43 -9.10
C ASP A 224 -9.59 -13.89 -8.81
N GLU A 225 -9.43 -12.57 -8.76
CA GLU A 225 -8.16 -11.94 -8.38
C GLU A 225 -7.80 -12.22 -6.91
N VAL A 226 -8.78 -12.15 -5.99
CA VAL A 226 -8.58 -12.48 -4.58
C VAL A 226 -8.11 -13.92 -4.41
N GLU A 227 -8.82 -14.88 -5.01
CA GLU A 227 -8.45 -16.31 -4.94
C GLU A 227 -7.08 -16.54 -5.56
N GLN A 228 -6.77 -15.91 -6.69
CA GLN A 228 -5.46 -16.02 -7.32
C GLN A 228 -4.32 -15.52 -6.40
N ILE A 229 -4.50 -14.38 -5.74
CA ILE A 229 -3.50 -13.85 -4.79
C ILE A 229 -3.29 -14.84 -3.65
N LEU A 230 -4.37 -15.36 -3.08
CA LEU A 230 -4.33 -16.32 -1.97
C LEU A 230 -3.73 -17.67 -2.40
N ASP A 231 -3.91 -18.10 -3.64
CA ASP A 231 -3.34 -19.35 -4.15
C ASP A 231 -1.84 -19.22 -4.48
N GLN A 232 -1.40 -18.03 -4.89
CA GLN A 232 -0.01 -17.77 -5.29
C GLN A 232 0.89 -17.38 -4.13
N ASP A 233 0.32 -16.92 -3.02
CA ASP A 233 1.06 -16.42 -1.86
C ASP A 233 0.58 -17.10 -0.57
N ALA A 234 1.33 -18.12 -0.15
CA ALA A 234 0.99 -18.91 1.04
C ALA A 234 1.06 -18.09 2.34
N GLU A 235 1.95 -17.10 2.43
CA GLU A 235 2.08 -16.25 3.63
C GLU A 235 0.87 -15.34 3.77
N ILE A 236 0.46 -14.68 2.67
CA ILE A 236 -0.75 -13.87 2.63
C ILE A 236 -2.00 -14.72 2.85
N ASN A 237 -2.05 -15.95 2.31
CA ASN A 237 -3.14 -16.89 2.54
C ASN A 237 -3.32 -17.21 4.02
N GLU A 238 -2.24 -17.66 4.67
CA GLU A 238 -2.24 -18.00 6.09
C GLU A 238 -2.64 -16.79 6.94
N LEU A 239 -2.05 -15.62 6.66
CA LEU A 239 -2.36 -14.38 7.37
C LEU A 239 -3.81 -13.92 7.15
N PHE A 240 -4.36 -14.09 5.95
CA PHE A 240 -5.75 -13.72 5.63
C PHE A 240 -6.75 -14.56 6.45
N PHE A 241 -6.54 -15.88 6.53
CA PHE A 241 -7.42 -16.81 7.23
C PHE A 241 -7.19 -16.90 8.75
N ALA A 242 -6.07 -16.39 9.27
CA ALA A 242 -5.78 -16.42 10.70
C ALA A 242 -6.82 -15.66 11.55
N LYS A 243 -7.33 -16.31 12.61
CA LYS A 243 -8.32 -15.75 13.55
C LYS A 243 -7.95 -16.11 15.00
N PRO A 244 -7.44 -15.16 15.82
CA PRO A 244 -7.05 -13.80 15.46
C PRO A 244 -5.79 -13.77 14.58
N ARG A 245 -5.58 -12.68 13.84
CA ARG A 245 -4.33 -12.45 13.09
C ARG A 245 -3.21 -12.05 14.04
N ASP A 246 -2.02 -12.57 13.78
CA ASP A 246 -0.80 -12.11 14.42
C ASP A 246 -0.50 -10.66 14.00
N ARG A 247 -0.43 -9.75 14.98
CA ARG A 247 -0.21 -8.32 14.73
C ARG A 247 1.23 -8.00 14.38
N GLU A 248 2.19 -8.76 14.91
CA GLU A 248 3.60 -8.57 14.58
C GLU A 248 3.84 -8.97 13.13
N VAL A 249 3.29 -10.10 12.69
CA VAL A 249 3.39 -10.57 11.30
C VAL A 249 2.63 -9.63 10.34
N LEU A 250 1.46 -9.12 10.74
CA LEU A 250 0.71 -8.17 9.93
C LEU A 250 1.49 -6.86 9.74
N ASN A 251 2.13 -6.35 10.79
CA ASN A 251 2.82 -5.06 10.79
C ASN A 251 4.29 -5.18 10.34
N SER A 252 4.78 -6.38 10.03
CA SER A 252 6.18 -6.61 9.62
C SER A 252 6.53 -5.97 8.27
N SER A 253 5.53 -5.71 7.43
CA SER A 253 5.74 -5.05 6.14
C SER A 253 4.55 -4.19 5.72
N VAL A 254 4.83 -3.15 4.92
CA VAL A 254 3.80 -2.33 4.25
C VAL A 254 2.85 -3.24 3.45
N ARG A 255 3.39 -4.22 2.73
CA ARG A 255 2.58 -5.13 1.91
C ARG A 255 1.54 -5.87 2.74
N ASN A 256 1.93 -6.47 3.86
CA ASN A 256 1.02 -7.26 4.69
C ASN A 256 -0.14 -6.39 5.21
N VAL A 257 0.16 -5.20 5.74
CA VAL A 257 -0.86 -4.26 6.25
C VAL A 257 -1.88 -3.91 5.16
N PHE A 258 -1.40 -3.42 4.00
CA PHE A 258 -2.27 -2.85 2.98
C PHE A 258 -2.99 -3.90 2.13
N LEU A 259 -2.32 -5.01 1.82
CA LEU A 259 -2.92 -6.09 1.04
C LEU A 259 -4.00 -6.81 1.85
N ILE A 260 -3.73 -7.19 3.10
CA ILE A 260 -4.75 -7.86 3.94
C ILE A 260 -5.96 -6.96 4.17
N SER A 261 -5.74 -5.67 4.44
CA SER A 261 -6.83 -4.69 4.57
C SER A 261 -7.66 -4.56 3.28
N ALA A 262 -7.01 -4.59 2.11
CA ALA A 262 -7.71 -4.53 0.83
C ALA A 262 -8.54 -5.80 0.61
N LEU A 263 -7.96 -6.99 0.80
CA LEU A 263 -8.65 -8.27 0.69
C LEU A 263 -9.88 -8.32 1.61
N ASP A 264 -9.72 -7.94 2.89
CA ASP A 264 -10.83 -7.87 3.84
C ASP A 264 -11.99 -6.99 3.35
N LYS A 265 -11.68 -5.79 2.85
CA LYS A 265 -12.69 -4.88 2.30
C LYS A 265 -13.40 -5.50 1.11
N LEU A 266 -12.65 -6.03 0.14
CA LEU A 266 -13.20 -6.61 -1.08
C LEU A 266 -14.16 -7.77 -0.78
N VAL A 267 -13.75 -8.69 0.10
CA VAL A 267 -14.60 -9.83 0.47
C VAL A 267 -15.83 -9.35 1.25
N LYS A 268 -15.67 -8.40 2.17
CA LYS A 268 -16.79 -7.85 2.96
C LYS A 268 -17.80 -7.11 2.08
N ASP A 269 -17.34 -6.27 1.16
CA ASP A 269 -18.25 -5.49 0.29
C ASP A 269 -18.96 -6.40 -0.71
N SER A 270 -18.25 -7.41 -1.24
CA SER A 270 -18.85 -8.47 -2.06
C SER A 270 -19.90 -9.28 -1.28
N TYR A 271 -19.65 -9.55 0.01
CA TYR A 271 -20.61 -10.21 0.88
C TYR A 271 -21.85 -9.35 1.17
N ASN A 272 -21.65 -8.06 1.44
CA ASN A 272 -22.76 -7.13 1.64
C ASN A 272 -23.67 -7.04 0.40
N GLN A 273 -23.10 -7.19 -0.79
CA GLN A 273 -23.86 -7.22 -2.04
C GLN A 273 -24.94 -8.31 -2.08
N LEU A 274 -24.74 -9.45 -1.42
CA LEU A 274 -25.72 -10.54 -1.37
C LEU A 274 -27.02 -10.17 -0.64
N TYR A 275 -27.02 -9.06 0.11
CA TYR A 275 -28.18 -8.56 0.85
C TYR A 275 -28.97 -7.48 0.11
N GLU A 276 -28.52 -7.08 -1.09
CA GLU A 276 -29.19 -6.13 -1.94
C GLU A 276 -30.25 -6.81 -2.84
N ASP A 277 -31.02 -6.01 -3.61
CA ASP A 277 -31.95 -6.55 -4.60
C ASP A 277 -31.23 -7.12 -5.82
N LEU A 278 -31.05 -8.44 -5.83
CA LEU A 278 -30.43 -9.21 -6.91
C LEU A 278 -31.45 -9.92 -7.82
N SER A 279 -32.73 -9.53 -7.78
CA SER A 279 -33.81 -10.21 -8.53
C SER A 279 -33.61 -10.23 -10.06
N GLN A 280 -32.81 -9.31 -10.58
CA GLN A 280 -32.47 -9.20 -12.01
C GLN A 280 -31.08 -9.77 -12.34
N ALA A 281 -30.33 -10.28 -11.36
CA ALA A 281 -29.04 -10.89 -11.59
C ALA A 281 -29.18 -12.30 -12.16
N ASP A 282 -28.17 -12.76 -12.89
CA ASP A 282 -28.13 -14.17 -13.31
C ASP A 282 -27.98 -15.08 -12.08
N ALA A 283 -28.86 -16.08 -11.96
CA ALA A 283 -28.90 -16.95 -10.79
C ALA A 283 -27.62 -17.80 -10.62
N GLN A 284 -26.94 -18.14 -11.72
CA GLN A 284 -25.66 -18.87 -11.66
C GLN A 284 -24.55 -17.96 -11.16
N ASP A 285 -24.52 -16.70 -11.60
CA ASP A 285 -23.55 -15.72 -11.11
C ASP A 285 -23.73 -15.43 -9.62
N VAL A 286 -24.96 -15.30 -9.14
CA VAL A 286 -25.26 -15.13 -7.70
C VAL A 286 -24.83 -16.37 -6.91
N ALA A 287 -25.13 -17.57 -7.41
CA ALA A 287 -24.72 -18.83 -6.76
C ALA A 287 -23.19 -18.99 -6.72
N ARG A 288 -22.50 -18.60 -7.78
CA ARG A 288 -21.04 -18.57 -7.86
C ARG A 288 -20.47 -17.61 -6.81
N LEU A 289 -20.95 -16.36 -6.78
CA LEU A 289 -20.53 -15.35 -5.81
C LEU A 289 -20.70 -15.85 -4.37
N THR A 290 -21.89 -16.39 -4.07
CA THR A 290 -22.22 -16.95 -2.76
C THR A 290 -21.28 -18.08 -2.34
N THR A 291 -21.02 -19.02 -3.26
CA THR A 291 -20.16 -20.19 -2.98
C THR A 291 -18.73 -19.76 -2.67
N ARG A 292 -18.21 -18.75 -3.36
CA ARG A 292 -16.84 -18.26 -3.19
C ARG A 292 -16.68 -17.49 -1.89
N LEU A 293 -17.63 -16.63 -1.56
CA LEU A 293 -17.66 -15.94 -0.28
C LEU A 293 -17.69 -16.91 0.89
N ALA A 294 -18.45 -18.01 0.78
CA ALA A 294 -18.44 -19.07 1.78
C ALA A 294 -17.05 -19.70 1.95
N LYS A 295 -16.32 -19.97 0.86
CA LYS A 295 -14.92 -20.47 0.93
C LYS A 295 -13.98 -19.47 1.61
N LEU A 296 -14.22 -18.18 1.44
CA LEU A 296 -13.47 -17.09 2.09
C LEU A 296 -13.93 -16.85 3.54
N GLY A 297 -14.84 -17.67 4.08
CA GLY A 297 -15.30 -17.61 5.46
C GLY A 297 -16.46 -16.64 5.72
N TYR A 298 -17.17 -16.22 4.66
CA TYR A 298 -18.34 -15.35 4.70
C TYR A 298 -19.60 -16.11 4.25
N GLU A 299 -20.13 -16.95 5.14
CA GLU A 299 -21.39 -17.66 4.88
C GLU A 299 -22.60 -16.73 5.05
N PRO A 300 -23.50 -16.62 4.06
CA PRO A 300 -24.74 -15.87 4.22
C PRO A 300 -25.56 -16.50 5.35
N ARG A 301 -25.87 -15.70 6.36
CA ARG A 301 -26.80 -16.12 7.41
C ARG A 301 -28.18 -16.32 6.77
N ARG A 302 -28.64 -17.57 6.76
CA ARG A 302 -30.00 -17.95 6.34
C ARG A 302 -31.03 -17.48 7.36
#